data_AF-A0A098LQI1-F1
#
_entry.id   AF-A0A098LQI1-F1
#
_cell.length_a   1.000
_cell.length_b   1.000
_cell.length_c   1.000
_cell.angle_alpha   90.00
_cell.angle_beta   90.00
_cell.angle_gamma   90.00
#
_symmetry.space_group_name_H-M   'P 1'
#
loop_
_entity.id
_entity.type
_entity.pdbx_description
1 polymer ?
#
loop_
_entity_poly.entity_id
_entity_poly.type
_entity_poly.pdbx_seq_one_letter_code
_entity_poly.pdbx_strand_id
1 'polypeptide(L)'
;MGKAYFVGKIYNIHDYPGAILSTNASERVYGSIYKITNKANVFEVLDRYEGVEEHLFKRITVNAHLSSGDTLKTWVYIYNRSIADKKRIYSGDYLN
;
A
#
# COMPACT_ATOMS: atom_id res chain seq x y z
N MET A 1 3.20 -11.68 12.01
CA MET A 1 2.30 -10.83 11.19
C MET A 1 1.87 -11.63 9.97
N GLY A 2 0.74 -11.29 9.34
CA GLY A 2 0.08 -12.14 8.34
C GLY A 2 -0.76 -11.33 7.33
N LYS A 3 -1.70 -12.01 6.67
CA LYS A 3 -2.56 -11.40 5.64
C LYS A 3 -3.47 -10.32 6.25
N ALA A 4 -3.59 -9.21 5.55
CA ALA A 4 -4.44 -8.09 5.92
C ALA A 4 -4.94 -7.36 4.67
N TYR A 5 -5.88 -6.45 4.86
CA TYR A 5 -6.28 -5.50 3.84
C TYR A 5 -6.48 -4.11 4.40
N PHE A 6 -6.46 -3.10 3.53
CA PHE A 6 -6.91 -1.75 3.86
C PHE A 6 -7.87 -1.24 2.79
N VAL A 7 -8.62 -0.19 3.10
CA VAL A 7 -9.59 0.40 2.17
C VAL A 7 -8.85 1.23 1.11
N GLY A 8 -8.92 0.77 -0.14
CA GLY A 8 -8.12 1.33 -1.22
C GLY A 8 -8.38 0.69 -2.58
N LYS A 9 -7.72 1.24 -3.60
CA LYS A 9 -7.67 0.70 -4.95
C LYS A 9 -6.22 0.41 -5.30
N ILE A 10 -5.98 -0.65 -6.07
CA ILE A 10 -4.67 -0.97 -6.60
C ILE A 10 -4.69 -0.91 -8.13
N TYR A 11 -3.64 -0.37 -8.70
CA TYR A 11 -3.47 -0.16 -10.13
C TYR A 11 -2.17 -0.80 -10.57
N ASN A 12 -2.14 -1.31 -11.81
CA ASN A 12 -0.89 -1.74 -12.40
C ASN A 12 -0.15 -0.53 -12.99
N ILE A 13 1.04 -0.25 -12.48
CA ILE A 13 1.89 0.88 -12.87
C ILE A 13 3.13 0.33 -13.56
N HIS A 14 2.99 0.05 -14.86
CA HIS A 14 4.03 -0.60 -15.65
C HIS A 14 4.51 -1.89 -14.97
N ASP A 15 5.66 -1.85 -14.29
CA ASP A 15 6.33 -3.01 -13.70
C ASP A 15 6.03 -3.20 -12.19
N TYR A 16 5.21 -2.34 -11.58
CA TYR A 16 4.90 -2.43 -10.15
C TYR A 16 3.45 -2.04 -9.82
N PRO A 17 2.89 -2.54 -8.71
CA PRO A 17 1.58 -2.09 -8.24
C PRO A 17 1.67 -0.70 -7.62
N GLY A 18 0.64 0.12 -7.84
CA GLY A 18 0.41 1.35 -7.08
C GLY A 18 -0.94 1.33 -6.40
N ALA A 19 -0.91 1.37 -5.07
CA ALA A 19 -2.12 1.47 -4.27
C ALA A 19 -2.46 2.94 -3.98
N ILE A 20 -3.75 3.26 -3.95
CA ILE A 20 -4.29 4.56 -3.53
C ILE A 20 -5.40 4.37 -2.50
N LEU A 21 -5.58 5.39 -1.65
CA LEU A 21 -6.69 5.40 -0.70
C LEU A 21 -8.03 5.50 -1.44
N SER A 22 -9.03 4.85 -0.87
CA SER A 22 -10.43 5.00 -1.28
C SER A 22 -11.29 5.42 -0.11
N THR A 23 -12.37 6.11 -0.40
CA THR A 23 -13.44 6.41 0.55
C THR A 23 -14.52 5.32 0.56
N ASN A 24 -14.50 4.39 -0.40
CA ASN A 24 -15.46 3.30 -0.49
C ASN A 24 -14.95 2.04 0.25
N ALA A 25 -15.61 1.69 1.35
CA ALA A 25 -15.24 0.53 2.19
C ALA A 25 -15.31 -0.83 1.49
N SER A 26 -16.01 -0.93 0.36
CA SER A 26 -16.06 -2.14 -0.48
C SER A 26 -14.79 -2.32 -1.30
N GLU A 27 -13.98 -1.28 -1.47
CA GLU A 27 -12.73 -1.35 -2.22
C GLU A 27 -11.59 -1.67 -1.27
N ARG A 28 -10.99 -2.85 -1.46
CA ARG A 28 -9.99 -3.40 -0.54
C ARG A 28 -8.73 -3.73 -1.31
N VAL A 29 -7.58 -3.39 -0.73
CA VAL A 29 -6.27 -3.82 -1.19
C VAL A 29 -5.74 -4.85 -0.19
N TYR A 30 -5.51 -6.06 -0.67
CA TYR A 30 -5.03 -7.19 0.11
C TYR A 30 -3.50 -7.26 0.06
N GLY A 31 -2.90 -7.66 1.17
CA GLY A 31 -1.46 -7.79 1.29
C GLY A 31 -1.05 -8.47 2.59
N SER A 32 0.19 -8.25 3.00
CA SER A 32 0.75 -8.78 4.25
C SER A 32 1.39 -7.67 5.06
N ILE A 33 1.20 -7.71 6.38
CA ILE A 33 1.86 -6.77 7.30
C ILE A 33 3.17 -7.40 7.79
N TYR A 34 4.22 -6.59 7.93
CA TYR A 34 5.51 -7.01 8.48
C TYR A 34 5.98 -6.08 9.60
N LYS A 35 6.62 -6.66 10.63
CA LYS A 35 7.09 -5.92 11.80
C LYS A 35 8.51 -5.47 11.54
N ILE A 36 8.72 -4.16 11.45
CA ILE A 36 10.04 -3.57 11.30
C ILE A 36 10.64 -3.31 12.69
N THR A 37 11.82 -3.86 12.95
CA THR A 37 12.56 -3.70 14.21
C THR A 37 13.45 -2.44 14.21
N ASN A 38 14.21 -2.19 13.13
CA ASN A 38 15.02 -0.99 12.97
C ASN A 38 14.33 0.03 12.04
N LYS A 39 13.39 0.79 12.61
CA LYS A 39 12.55 1.71 11.83
C LYS A 39 13.36 2.74 11.06
N ALA A 40 14.35 3.39 11.69
CA ALA A 40 15.07 4.50 11.07
C ALA A 40 15.80 4.08 9.79
N ASN A 41 16.62 3.02 9.86
CA ASN A 41 17.41 2.58 8.71
C ASN A 41 16.53 1.93 7.63
N VAL A 42 15.52 1.14 8.02
CA VAL A 42 14.65 0.46 7.05
C VAL A 42 13.81 1.46 6.29
N PHE A 43 13.27 2.47 6.98
CA PHE A 43 12.46 3.49 6.34
C PHE A 43 13.27 4.40 5.43
N GLU A 44 14.51 4.74 5.76
CA GLU A 44 15.39 5.51 4.86
C GLU A 44 15.64 4.77 3.53
N VAL A 45 15.98 3.48 3.61
CA VAL A 45 16.23 2.65 2.42
C VAL A 45 14.97 2.49 1.58
N LEU A 46 13.82 2.22 2.23
CA LEU A 46 12.55 2.07 1.54
C LEU A 46 12.05 3.39 0.93
N ASP A 47 12.17 4.52 1.63
CA ASP A 47 11.75 5.83 1.11
C ASP A 47 12.51 6.20 -0.16
N ARG A 48 13.82 5.91 -0.20
CA ARG A 48 14.65 6.11 -1.39
C ARG A 48 14.29 5.15 -2.52
N TYR A 49 14.06 3.88 -2.20
CA TYR A 49 13.69 2.87 -3.19
C TYR A 49 12.32 3.14 -3.84
N GLU A 50 11.33 3.56 -3.04
CA GLU A 50 9.97 3.89 -3.49
C GLU A 50 9.87 5.30 -4.12
N GLY A 51 10.95 6.07 -4.12
CA GLY A 51 10.97 7.41 -4.71
C GLY A 51 10.08 8.43 -3.99
N VAL A 52 10.14 8.45 -2.67
CA VAL A 52 9.38 9.40 -1.83
C VAL A 52 9.86 10.84 -2.04
N GLU A 53 11.16 11.05 -2.28
CA GLU A 53 11.76 12.35 -2.57
C GLU A 53 11.32 12.88 -3.95
N GLU A 54 11.11 11.99 -4.93
CA GLU A 54 10.62 12.29 -6.28
C GLU A 54 9.09 12.34 -6.37
N HIS A 55 8.42 12.34 -5.22
CA HIS A 55 6.95 12.34 -5.08
C HIS A 55 6.25 11.23 -5.88
N LEU A 56 6.94 10.11 -6.14
CA LEU A 56 6.37 8.96 -6.83
C LEU A 56 5.37 8.24 -5.92
N PHE A 57 5.82 7.95 -4.71
CA PHE A 57 5.00 7.40 -3.63
C PHE A 57 5.06 8.31 -2.40
N LYS A 58 4.05 8.16 -1.53
CA LYS A 58 3.99 8.83 -0.24
C LYS A 58 3.79 7.79 0.84
N ARG A 59 4.70 7.76 1.82
CA ARG A 59 4.51 6.96 3.02
C ARG A 59 3.44 7.59 3.91
N ILE A 60 2.36 6.86 4.16
CA ILE A 60 1.29 7.27 5.06
C ILE A 60 0.94 6.14 6.02
N THR A 61 0.23 6.47 7.09
CA THR A 61 -0.29 5.46 8.02
C THR A 61 -1.76 5.16 7.71
N VAL A 62 -2.11 3.88 7.66
CA VAL A 62 -3.47 3.38 7.41
C VAL A 62 -3.90 2.41 8.51
N ASN A 63 -5.21 2.24 8.65
CA ASN A 63 -5.78 1.15 9.44
C ASN A 63 -5.87 -0.09 8.54
N ALA A 64 -5.08 -1.10 8.83
CA ALA A 64 -5.12 -2.39 8.16
C ALA A 64 -5.92 -3.39 9.00
N HIS A 65 -6.84 -4.09 8.37
CA HIS A 65 -7.69 -5.12 8.95
C HIS A 65 -7.03 -6.49 8.73
N LEU A 66 -6.60 -7.13 9.80
CA LEU A 66 -6.00 -8.46 9.78
C LEU A 66 -7.08 -9.53 9.58
N SER A 67 -6.70 -10.67 9.01
CA SER A 67 -7.59 -11.82 8.90
C SER A 67 -8.06 -12.37 10.25
N SER A 68 -7.37 -12.05 11.35
CA SER A 68 -7.78 -12.38 12.72
C SER A 68 -8.99 -11.57 13.22
N GLY A 69 -9.36 -10.49 12.53
CA GLY A 69 -10.39 -9.53 12.97
C GLY A 69 -9.83 -8.28 13.65
N ASP A 70 -8.54 -8.28 14.01
CA ASP A 70 -7.89 -7.11 14.60
C ASP A 70 -7.64 -6.00 13.58
N THR A 71 -7.64 -4.76 14.05
CA THR A 71 -7.24 -3.61 13.24
C THR A 71 -5.93 -3.03 13.76
N LEU A 72 -4.95 -2.85 12.87
CA LEU A 72 -3.64 -2.34 13.20
C LEU A 72 -3.33 -1.08 12.38
N LYS A 73 -2.80 -0.06 13.07
CA LYS A 73 -2.23 1.11 12.40
C LYS A 73 -0.84 0.77 11.85
N THR A 74 -0.68 0.79 10.54
CA THR A 74 0.57 0.43 9.83
C THR A 74 0.94 1.44 8.76
N TRP A 75 2.21 1.44 8.36
CA TRP A 75 2.70 2.26 7.25
C TRP A 75 2.47 1.57 5.91
N VAL A 76 2.14 2.36 4.89
CA VAL A 76 1.99 1.94 3.50
C VAL A 76 2.49 3.05 2.58
N TYR A 77 3.00 2.66 1.42
CA TYR A 77 3.37 3.59 0.34
C TYR A 77 2.20 3.71 -0.63
N ILE A 78 1.66 4.93 -0.74
CA ILE A 78 0.56 5.25 -1.64
C ILE A 78 1.10 5.97 -2.87
N TYR A 79 0.69 5.50 -4.04
CA TYR A 79 1.08 6.12 -5.30
C TYR A 79 0.51 7.54 -5.39
N ASN A 80 1.37 8.49 -5.74
CA ASN A 80 1.07 9.93 -5.66
C ASN A 80 1.08 10.64 -7.02
N ARG A 81 1.12 9.89 -8.13
CA ARG A 81 1.01 10.46 -9.49
C ARG A 81 -0.31 10.11 -10.16
N SER A 82 -0.54 10.65 -11.36
CA SER A 82 -1.76 10.40 -12.11
C SER A 82 -1.95 8.91 -12.44
N ILE A 83 -3.19 8.45 -12.27
CA ILE A 83 -3.66 7.09 -12.57
C ILE A 83 -4.60 7.05 -13.78
N ALA A 84 -4.76 8.16 -14.52
CA ALA A 84 -5.75 8.31 -15.60
C ALA A 84 -5.67 7.18 -16.64
N ASP A 85 -4.45 6.77 -17.01
CA ASP A 85 -4.20 5.74 -18.02
C ASP A 85 -3.78 4.39 -17.41
N LYS A 86 -4.00 4.18 -16.11
CA LYS A 86 -3.54 2.97 -15.40
C LYS A 86 -4.66 1.96 -15.26
N LYS A 87 -4.34 0.69 -15.55
CA LYS A 87 -5.29 -0.41 -15.43
C LYS A 87 -5.53 -0.70 -13.95
N ARG A 88 -6.77 -0.52 -13.52
CA ARG A 88 -7.19 -0.89 -12.17
C ARG A 88 -7.21 -2.42 -12.02
N ILE A 89 -6.72 -2.89 -10.89
CA ILE A 89 -6.79 -4.28 -10.47
C ILE A 89 -7.97 -4.39 -9.49
N TYR A 90 -9.09 -4.91 -9.99
CA TYR A 90 -10.34 -4.99 -9.22
C TYR A 90 -10.34 -6.09 -8.16
N SER A 91 -9.49 -7.12 -8.32
CA SER A 91 -9.29 -8.17 -7.30
C SER A 91 -8.76 -7.61 -5.99
N GLY A 92 -8.10 -6.44 -6.03
CA GLY A 92 -7.42 -5.88 -4.86
C GLY A 92 -6.15 -6.62 -4.46
N ASP A 93 -5.79 -7.69 -5.17
CA ASP A 93 -4.62 -8.53 -4.94
C ASP A 93 -3.75 -8.52 -6.20
N TYR A 94 -2.50 -8.09 -6.05
CA TYR A 94 -1.54 -7.97 -7.16
C TYR A 94 -0.90 -9.31 -7.52
N LEU A 95 -0.83 -10.28 -6.59
CA LEU A 95 -0.17 -11.58 -6.78
C LEU A 95 -1.13 -12.67 -7.28
N ASN A 96 -2.41 -12.33 -7.51
CA ASN A 96 -3.43 -13.22 -8.06
C ASN A 96 -3.36 -13.34 -9.59
#